data_AF-A0A432MKM2-F1
#
_entry.id   AF-A0A432MKM2-F1
#
_cell.length_a   1.000
_cell.length_b   1.000
_cell.length_c   1.000
_cell.angle_alpha   90.00
_cell.angle_beta   90.00
_cell.angle_gamma   90.00
#
_symmetry.space_group_name_H-M   'P 1'
#
loop_
_entity.id
_entity.type
_entity.pdbx_description
1 polymer ?
#
loop_
_entity_poly.entity_id
_entity_poly.type
_entity_poly.pdbx_seq_one_letter_code
_entity_poly.pdbx_strand_id
1 'polypeptide(L)'
;MPNRIQKIWKTDLFLSTQEDQRYFAATVKSNYSQLEGGRGLRIGIVPESTVIGNRAGIKYNDQHKLWVVTLDDPNGFMGLFNDAYHAVARAICTLGKQQPPPYFTKPSAKGEKVQKQLEKYPDAKVFDIESALDEAAQQDLVSSNKKLVSVNAPHWLHIKEMSPKIISPKPKFVKLD
;
A
#
# COMPACT_ATOMS: atom_id res chain seq x y z
N MET A 1 -34.25 19.68 -7.43
CA MET A 1 -32.97 19.00 -7.71
C MET A 1 -33.02 18.41 -9.12
N PRO A 2 -32.05 18.63 -10.01
CA PRO A 2 -32.10 18.12 -11.37
C PRO A 2 -32.13 16.58 -11.40
N ASN A 3 -32.94 15.99 -12.28
CA ASN A 3 -33.10 14.53 -12.45
C ASN A 3 -31.79 13.75 -12.77
N ARG A 4 -30.65 14.42 -12.93
CA ARG A 4 -29.33 13.85 -13.24
C ARG A 4 -28.55 13.38 -12.00
N ILE A 5 -29.03 13.61 -10.78
CA ILE A 5 -28.26 13.41 -9.53
C ILE A 5 -28.88 12.30 -8.64
N GLN A 6 -30.02 11.71 -9.06
CA GLN A 6 -30.83 10.83 -8.21
C GLN A 6 -30.22 9.45 -7.85
N LYS A 7 -29.03 9.10 -8.38
CA LYS A 7 -28.36 7.80 -8.10
C LYS A 7 -26.91 7.94 -7.60
N ILE A 8 -26.50 9.12 -7.18
CA ILE A 8 -25.12 9.36 -6.73
C ILE A 8 -25.06 9.10 -5.21
N TRP A 9 -24.24 8.16 -4.78
CA TRP A 9 -24.10 7.76 -3.36
C TRP A 9 -22.68 8.09 -2.82
N LYS A 10 -22.49 7.93 -1.49
CA LYS A 10 -21.41 8.47 -0.61
C LYS A 10 -19.94 8.51 -1.07
N THR A 11 -19.54 7.87 -2.18
CA THR A 11 -18.13 7.80 -2.62
C THR A 11 -17.94 8.23 -4.08
N ASP A 12 -18.91 8.97 -4.63
CA ASP A 12 -18.82 9.45 -6.00
C ASP A 12 -18.15 10.83 -6.04
N LEU A 13 -17.09 10.94 -6.85
CA LEU A 13 -16.32 12.15 -7.09
C LEU A 13 -17.02 12.97 -8.17
N PHE A 14 -17.24 14.26 -7.90
CA PHE A 14 -17.68 15.19 -8.93
C PHE A 14 -16.46 15.85 -9.57
N LEU A 15 -16.33 15.69 -10.87
CA LEU A 15 -15.23 16.24 -11.65
C LEU A 15 -15.79 17.33 -12.56
N SER A 16 -15.11 18.48 -12.54
CA SER A 16 -15.35 19.64 -13.40
C SER A 16 -14.01 20.36 -13.58
N THR A 17 -13.88 21.09 -14.68
CA THR A 17 -12.72 21.94 -14.94
C THR A 17 -13.03 23.37 -14.46
N GLN A 18 -12.01 24.14 -14.08
CA GLN A 18 -12.20 25.53 -13.61
C GLN A 18 -12.91 26.43 -14.63
N GLU A 19 -12.78 26.11 -15.92
CA GLU A 19 -13.30 26.88 -17.04
C GLU A 19 -14.68 26.41 -17.52
N ASP A 20 -15.19 25.27 -17.02
CA ASP A 20 -16.42 24.65 -17.53
C ASP A 20 -17.36 24.19 -16.41
N GLN A 21 -18.60 24.66 -16.46
CA GLN A 21 -19.66 24.26 -15.52
C GLN A 21 -20.25 22.86 -15.83
N ARG A 22 -19.63 22.10 -16.74
CA ARG A 22 -19.97 20.69 -16.96
C ARG A 22 -19.39 19.83 -15.83
N TYR A 23 -20.29 19.35 -14.98
CA TYR A 23 -19.98 18.36 -13.95
C TYR A 23 -20.33 16.95 -14.44
N PHE A 24 -19.44 16.00 -14.20
CA PHE A 24 -19.75 14.58 -14.32
C PHE A 24 -19.35 13.85 -13.04
N ALA A 25 -20.04 12.75 -12.75
CA ALA A 25 -19.72 11.92 -11.61
C ALA A 25 -18.80 10.76 -12.03
N ALA A 26 -17.83 10.46 -11.16
CA ALA A 26 -17.01 9.27 -11.20
C ALA A 26 -17.25 8.45 -9.92
N THR A 27 -17.41 7.14 -10.05
CA THR A 27 -17.57 6.24 -8.90
C THR A 27 -16.31 5.42 -8.71
N VAL A 28 -15.91 5.19 -7.47
CA VAL A 28 -14.78 4.32 -7.12
C VAL A 28 -15.33 3.13 -6.35
N LYS A 29 -15.06 1.91 -6.82
CA LYS A 29 -15.51 0.67 -6.17
C LYS A 29 -14.33 -0.29 -6.01
N SER A 30 -14.23 -0.90 -4.84
CA SER A 30 -13.25 -1.97 -4.58
C SER A 30 -13.60 -3.30 -5.25
N ASN A 31 -14.84 -3.45 -5.75
CA ASN A 31 -15.30 -4.65 -6.42
C ASN A 31 -16.01 -4.30 -7.74
N TYR A 32 -15.51 -4.86 -8.84
CA TYR A 32 -16.08 -4.70 -10.18
C TYR A 32 -17.56 -5.12 -10.25
N SER A 33 -17.95 -6.19 -9.57
CA SER A 33 -19.34 -6.69 -9.60
C SER A 33 -20.34 -5.77 -8.92
N GLN A 34 -19.86 -4.83 -8.10
CA GLN A 34 -20.68 -3.81 -7.44
C GLN A 34 -20.68 -2.48 -8.20
N LEU A 35 -20.13 -2.47 -9.42
CA LEU A 35 -20.17 -1.31 -10.27
C LEU A 35 -21.61 -1.09 -10.74
N GLU A 36 -22.14 0.09 -10.49
CA GLU A 36 -23.50 0.45 -10.88
C GLU A 36 -23.46 1.59 -11.88
N GLY A 37 -24.37 1.55 -12.86
CA GLY A 37 -24.61 2.66 -13.77
C GLY A 37 -25.59 3.65 -13.18
N GLY A 38 -25.40 4.94 -13.46
CA GLY A 38 -26.24 6.01 -12.96
C GLY A 38 -26.43 7.12 -13.97
N ARG A 39 -27.60 7.79 -13.96
CA ARG A 39 -27.76 9.06 -14.69
C ARG A 39 -26.74 10.04 -14.11
N GLY A 40 -25.89 10.62 -14.98
CA GLY A 40 -24.83 11.54 -14.57
C GLY A 40 -23.48 10.88 -14.25
N LEU A 41 -23.47 9.55 -14.06
CA LEU A 41 -22.24 8.78 -13.86
C LEU A 41 -21.61 8.48 -15.22
N ARG A 42 -20.33 8.81 -15.37
CA ARG A 42 -19.60 8.66 -16.63
C ARG A 42 -18.33 7.84 -16.50
N ILE A 43 -17.75 7.77 -15.30
CA ILE A 43 -16.52 7.04 -15.05
C ILE A 43 -16.71 6.11 -13.84
N GLY A 44 -16.17 4.90 -13.94
CA GLY A 44 -16.07 3.92 -12.86
C GLY A 44 -14.62 3.50 -12.71
N ILE A 45 -14.06 3.66 -11.52
CA ILE A 45 -12.69 3.25 -11.20
C ILE A 45 -12.76 2.01 -10.31
N VAL A 46 -12.11 0.94 -10.76
CA VAL A 46 -12.17 -0.38 -10.12
C VAL A 46 -10.81 -1.05 -10.20
N PRO A 47 -10.46 -1.94 -9.26
CA PRO A 47 -9.29 -2.79 -9.42
C PRO A 47 -9.51 -3.86 -10.49
N GLU A 48 -8.42 -4.38 -11.05
CA GLU A 48 -8.41 -5.62 -11.83
C GLU A 48 -8.97 -6.78 -11.00
N SER A 49 -9.65 -7.71 -11.67
CA SER A 49 -10.21 -8.88 -11.00
C SER A 49 -10.26 -10.07 -11.94
N THR A 50 -10.54 -11.24 -11.38
CA THR A 50 -10.70 -12.49 -12.15
C THR A 50 -11.95 -12.51 -13.05
N VAL A 51 -12.78 -11.47 -13.00
CA VAL A 51 -13.99 -11.35 -13.83
C VAL A 51 -13.58 -11.16 -15.29
N ILE A 52 -14.18 -11.97 -16.18
CA ILE A 52 -13.91 -11.91 -17.62
C ILE A 52 -14.18 -10.49 -18.13
N GLY A 53 -13.16 -9.88 -18.72
CA GLY A 53 -13.22 -8.52 -19.28
C GLY A 53 -12.67 -7.42 -18.38
N ASN A 54 -12.53 -7.65 -17.06
CA ASN A 54 -11.97 -6.68 -16.10
C ASN A 54 -10.45 -6.83 -15.95
N ARG A 55 -9.71 -6.44 -17.00
CA ARG A 55 -8.24 -6.37 -17.01
C ARG A 55 -7.80 -4.91 -16.96
N ALA A 56 -6.60 -4.64 -16.43
CA ALA A 56 -6.02 -3.30 -16.40
C ALA A 56 -6.18 -2.54 -17.73
N GLY A 57 -6.59 -1.27 -17.63
CA GLY A 57 -6.80 -0.38 -18.78
C GLY A 57 -8.15 0.33 -18.74
N ILE A 58 -8.46 1.02 -19.84
CA ILE A 58 -9.68 1.82 -19.99
C ILE A 58 -10.58 1.16 -21.02
N LYS A 59 -11.83 0.86 -20.63
CA LYS A 59 -12.83 0.26 -21.53
C LYS A 59 -14.18 0.90 -21.32
N TYR A 60 -14.92 1.09 -22.40
CA TYR A 60 -16.32 1.50 -22.29
C TYR A 60 -17.18 0.28 -21.98
N ASN A 61 -17.99 0.38 -20.91
CA ASN A 61 -18.91 -0.69 -20.53
C ASN A 61 -20.34 -0.35 -21.00
N ASP A 62 -20.83 -1.11 -21.98
CA ASP A 62 -22.15 -0.90 -22.57
C ASP A 62 -23.32 -1.24 -21.63
N GLN A 63 -23.13 -2.15 -20.68
CA GLN A 63 -24.15 -2.53 -19.70
C GLN A 63 -24.39 -1.40 -18.70
N HIS A 64 -23.31 -0.76 -18.21
CA HIS A 64 -23.41 0.31 -17.22
C HIS A 64 -23.42 1.73 -17.84
N LYS A 65 -23.19 1.85 -19.16
CA LYS A 65 -23.13 3.11 -19.92
C LYS A 65 -22.14 4.13 -19.34
N LEU A 66 -20.95 3.64 -18.98
CA LEU A 66 -19.87 4.43 -18.40
C LEU A 66 -18.49 3.88 -18.82
N TRP A 67 -17.49 4.77 -18.77
CA TRP A 67 -16.09 4.40 -18.96
C TRP A 67 -15.55 3.74 -17.70
N VAL A 68 -15.05 2.52 -17.82
CA VAL A 68 -14.42 1.78 -16.72
C VAL A 68 -12.92 1.93 -16.84
N VAL A 69 -12.31 2.46 -15.80
CA VAL A 69 -10.87 2.50 -15.59
C VAL A 69 -10.53 1.38 -14.61
N THR A 70 -9.99 0.30 -15.15
CA THR A 70 -9.49 -0.82 -14.36
C THR A 70 -8.03 -0.55 -14.02
N LEU A 71 -7.76 -0.37 -12.74
CA LEU A 71 -6.41 -0.21 -12.21
C LEU A 71 -5.77 -1.59 -12.07
N ASP A 72 -4.48 -1.69 -12.40
CA ASP A 72 -3.72 -2.92 -12.14
C ASP A 72 -3.75 -3.21 -10.64
N ASP A 73 -4.27 -4.38 -10.29
CA ASP A 73 -4.38 -4.85 -8.92
C ASP A 73 -3.89 -6.31 -8.84
N PRO A 74 -2.57 -6.53 -9.06
CA PRO A 74 -2.04 -7.86 -9.31
C PRO A 74 -2.22 -8.81 -8.13
N ASN A 75 -2.43 -8.29 -6.91
CA ASN A 75 -2.67 -9.09 -5.72
C ASN A 75 -3.89 -8.64 -4.89
N GLY A 76 -4.48 -7.46 -5.10
CA GLY A 76 -5.50 -6.96 -4.19
C GLY A 76 -4.94 -6.45 -2.87
N PHE A 77 -5.67 -5.53 -2.22
CA PHE A 77 -5.49 -5.28 -0.80
C PHE A 77 -5.58 -6.59 0.00
N MET A 78 -6.53 -7.47 -0.35
CA MET A 78 -6.72 -8.74 0.33
C MET A 78 -5.56 -9.72 0.12
N GLY A 79 -4.95 -9.78 -1.07
CA GLY A 79 -3.78 -10.62 -1.27
C GLY A 79 -2.54 -10.06 -0.57
N LEU A 80 -2.33 -8.74 -0.59
CA LEU A 80 -1.26 -8.09 0.18
C LEU A 80 -1.44 -8.33 1.69
N PHE A 81 -2.67 -8.16 2.20
CA PHE A 81 -3.00 -8.39 3.60
C PHE A 81 -2.78 -9.85 3.98
N ASN A 82 -3.28 -10.79 3.18
CA ASN A 82 -3.13 -12.22 3.46
C ASN A 82 -1.66 -12.65 3.42
N ASP A 83 -0.90 -12.10 2.47
CA ASP A 83 0.54 -12.34 2.35
C ASP A 83 1.31 -11.84 3.58
N ALA A 84 1.06 -10.59 3.99
CA ALA A 84 1.65 -10.00 5.18
C ALA A 84 1.25 -10.75 6.46
N TYR A 85 -0.03 -11.10 6.60
CA TYR A 85 -0.55 -11.86 7.73
C TYR A 85 0.16 -13.20 7.88
N HIS A 86 0.29 -13.95 6.78
CA HIS A 86 0.99 -15.24 6.79
C HIS A 86 2.50 -15.09 7.04
N ALA A 87 3.13 -14.03 6.55
CA ALA A 87 4.54 -13.74 6.83
C ALA A 87 4.77 -13.51 8.34
N VAL A 88 3.93 -12.69 8.98
CA VAL A 88 4.02 -12.42 10.43
C VAL A 88 3.68 -13.66 11.24
N ALA A 89 2.59 -14.36 10.91
CA ALA A 89 2.17 -15.57 11.61
C ALA A 89 3.27 -16.63 11.60
N ARG A 90 3.95 -16.82 10.45
CA ARG A 90 5.08 -17.74 10.35
C ARG A 90 6.29 -17.29 11.15
N ALA A 91 6.62 -16.00 11.15
CA ALA A 91 7.70 -15.48 12.00
C ALA A 91 7.43 -15.79 13.48
N ILE A 92 6.18 -15.60 13.94
CA ILE A 92 5.76 -15.96 15.30
C ILE A 92 5.91 -17.46 15.55
N CYS A 93 5.47 -18.32 14.62
CA CYS A 93 5.62 -19.77 14.76
C CYS A 93 7.11 -20.19 14.81
N THR A 94 7.97 -19.62 13.96
CA THR A 94 9.41 -19.91 13.96
C THR A 94 10.06 -19.49 15.28
N LEU A 95 9.83 -18.25 15.71
CA LEU A 95 10.38 -17.70 16.95
C LEU A 95 9.87 -18.45 18.19
N GLY A 96 8.58 -18.79 18.19
CA GLY A 96 7.92 -19.57 19.24
C GLY A 96 8.18 -21.08 19.18
N LYS A 97 8.96 -21.57 18.20
CA LYS A 97 9.26 -22.99 17.97
C LYS A 97 7.99 -23.87 17.83
N GLN A 98 6.93 -23.31 17.26
CA GLN A 98 5.69 -24.01 16.98
C GLN A 98 5.75 -24.76 15.64
N GLN A 99 4.85 -25.72 15.44
CA GLN A 99 4.75 -26.39 14.15
C GLN A 99 4.38 -25.38 13.06
N PRO A 100 5.07 -25.39 11.90
CA PRO A 100 4.78 -24.45 10.84
C PRO A 100 3.39 -24.73 10.26
N PRO A 101 2.66 -23.67 9.86
CA PRO A 101 1.36 -23.84 9.23
C PRO A 101 1.50 -24.55 7.88
N PRO A 102 0.40 -25.14 7.35
CA PRO A 102 0.43 -25.92 6.12
C PRO A 102 1.07 -25.20 4.93
N TYR A 103 1.67 -25.96 4.01
CA TYR A 103 2.43 -25.40 2.89
C TYR A 103 1.63 -24.41 2.02
N PHE A 104 0.32 -24.62 1.83
CA PHE A 104 -0.53 -23.73 1.01
C PHE A 104 -0.70 -22.32 1.59
N THR A 105 -0.39 -22.11 2.87
CA THR A 105 -0.39 -20.77 3.51
C THR A 105 0.96 -20.07 3.39
N LYS A 106 1.82 -20.55 2.49
CA LYS A 106 3.16 -19.98 2.33
C LYS A 106 3.04 -18.58 1.73
N PRO A 107 3.60 -17.55 2.40
CA PRO A 107 3.63 -16.22 1.85
C PRO A 107 4.44 -16.20 0.55
N SER A 108 4.21 -15.18 -0.26
CA SER A 108 4.96 -14.85 -1.46
C SER A 108 6.45 -14.72 -1.17
N ALA A 109 7.28 -14.71 -2.22
CA ALA A 109 8.72 -14.50 -2.07
C ALA A 109 9.05 -13.17 -1.37
N LYS A 110 8.24 -12.13 -1.55
CA LYS A 110 8.39 -10.83 -0.87
C LYS A 110 7.99 -10.93 0.60
N GLY A 111 6.86 -11.58 0.90
CA GLY A 111 6.43 -11.86 2.27
C GLY A 111 7.44 -12.72 3.05
N GLU A 112 8.05 -13.73 2.41
CA GLU A 112 9.09 -14.56 3.03
C GLU A 112 10.36 -13.75 3.37
N LYS A 113 10.73 -12.76 2.55
CA LYS A 113 11.83 -11.83 2.89
C LYS A 113 11.48 -11.00 4.13
N VAL A 114 10.23 -10.53 4.29
CA VAL A 114 9.77 -9.83 5.50
C VAL A 114 9.83 -10.75 6.72
N GLN A 115 9.32 -11.98 6.58
CA GLN A 115 9.39 -13.00 7.64
C GLN A 115 10.82 -13.18 8.15
N LYS A 116 11.79 -13.39 7.25
CA LYS A 116 13.21 -13.54 7.61
C LYS A 116 13.81 -12.31 8.29
N GLN A 117 13.30 -11.10 7.98
CA GLN A 117 13.74 -9.89 8.66
C GLN A 117 13.15 -9.78 10.06
N LEU A 118 11.90 -10.19 10.28
CA LEU A 118 11.28 -10.28 11.60
C LEU A 118 12.00 -11.30 12.50
N GLU A 119 12.36 -12.45 11.95
CA GLU A 119 13.07 -13.52 12.67
C GLU A 119 14.47 -13.11 13.18
N LYS A 120 15.08 -12.06 12.61
CA LYS A 120 16.39 -11.53 13.08
C LYS A 120 16.31 -10.83 14.43
N TYR A 121 15.11 -10.42 14.86
CA TYR A 121 14.90 -9.60 16.04
C TYR A 121 14.00 -10.32 17.06
N PRO A 122 14.42 -11.47 17.62
CA PRO A 122 13.59 -12.27 18.54
C PRO A 122 13.24 -11.54 19.84
N ASP A 123 14.16 -10.72 20.35
CA ASP A 123 14.03 -10.02 21.64
C ASP A 123 13.47 -8.59 21.51
N ALA A 124 13.16 -8.15 20.29
CA ALA A 124 12.64 -6.80 20.06
C ALA A 124 11.19 -6.68 20.55
N LYS A 125 10.85 -5.52 21.14
CA LYS A 125 9.47 -5.24 21.53
C LYS A 125 8.63 -5.00 20.28
N VAL A 126 7.34 -5.31 20.37
CA VAL A 126 6.38 -5.09 19.28
C VAL A 126 6.38 -3.62 18.82
N PHE A 127 6.46 -2.67 19.75
CA PHE A 127 6.55 -1.24 19.43
C PHE A 127 7.80 -0.86 18.62
N ASP A 128 8.96 -1.49 18.90
CA ASP A 128 10.18 -1.22 18.14
C ASP A 128 10.04 -1.76 16.71
N ILE A 129 9.39 -2.91 16.55
CA ILE A 129 9.10 -3.52 15.25
C ILE A 129 8.12 -2.67 14.45
N GLU A 130 7.02 -2.22 15.07
CA GLU A 130 6.02 -1.35 14.45
C GLU A 130 6.66 -0.05 13.95
N SER A 131 7.42 0.63 14.81
CA SER A 131 8.12 1.87 14.44
C SER A 131 9.07 1.66 13.26
N ALA A 132 9.78 0.53 13.21
CA ALA A 132 10.69 0.20 12.12
C ALA A 132 9.95 -0.17 10.82
N LEU A 133 8.75 -0.76 10.91
CA LEU A 133 7.89 -1.03 9.76
C LEU A 133 7.26 0.25 9.21
N ASP A 134 6.88 1.20 10.06
CA ASP A 134 6.38 2.52 9.64
C ASP A 134 7.44 3.30 8.85
N GLU A 135 8.69 3.31 9.34
CA GLU A 135 9.83 3.88 8.60
C GLU A 135 10.04 3.18 7.24
N ALA A 136 9.86 1.85 7.19
CA ALA A 136 9.98 1.08 5.96
C ALA A 136 8.85 1.33 4.96
N ALA A 137 7.61 1.49 5.43
CA ALA A 137 6.43 1.77 4.62
C ALA A 137 6.52 3.13 3.90
N GLN A 138 7.26 4.08 4.47
CA GLN A 138 7.41 5.43 3.93
C GLN A 138 8.60 5.62 2.98
N GLN A 139 9.36 4.56 2.67
CA GLN A 139 10.61 4.67 1.90
C GLN A 139 10.46 5.34 0.52
N ASP A 140 9.28 5.27 -0.11
CA ASP A 140 8.99 5.87 -1.41
C ASP A 140 7.96 7.02 -1.36
N LEU A 141 7.43 7.37 -0.18
CA LEU A 141 6.38 8.40 -0.02
C LEU A 141 6.93 9.80 0.29
N VAL A 142 8.10 9.92 0.95
CA VAL A 142 8.66 11.22 1.34
C VAL A 142 10.16 11.24 1.05
N SER A 143 10.56 11.85 -0.07
CA SER A 143 11.97 12.10 -0.39
C SER A 143 12.53 13.24 0.47
N SER A 144 12.88 12.97 1.73
CA SER A 144 13.60 13.95 2.55
C SER A 144 15.07 14.02 2.11
N ASN A 145 15.42 15.02 1.31
CA ASN A 145 16.79 15.23 0.85
C ASN A 145 17.60 15.91 1.98
N LYS A 146 18.22 15.10 2.85
CA LYS A 146 19.11 15.59 3.91
C LYS A 146 20.48 15.92 3.32
N LYS A 147 20.67 17.16 2.88
CA LYS A 147 21.99 17.68 2.47
C LYS A 147 22.74 18.16 3.71
N LEU A 148 23.91 17.59 3.98
CA LEU A 148 24.85 18.15 4.94
C LEU A 148 25.31 19.51 4.42
N VAL A 149 24.91 20.57 5.11
CA VAL A 149 25.41 21.92 4.84
C VAL A 149 26.72 22.07 5.62
N SER A 150 27.81 22.35 4.91
CA SER A 150 29.09 22.63 5.57
C SER A 150 28.95 23.93 6.37
N VAL A 151 28.85 23.80 7.68
CA VAL A 151 29.06 24.91 8.61
C VAL A 151 30.55 24.98 8.91
N ASN A 152 31.09 26.20 8.95
CA ASN A 152 32.50 26.44 9.23
C ASN A 152 32.78 26.03 10.69
N ALA A 153 33.25 24.80 10.89
CA ALA A 153 33.47 24.25 12.22
C ALA A 153 34.66 24.97 12.88
N PRO A 154 34.51 25.46 14.12
CA PRO A 154 35.62 26.06 14.85
C PRO A 154 36.77 25.07 15.05
N HIS A 155 38.01 25.56 15.05
CA HIS A 155 39.22 24.73 15.12
C HIS A 155 39.27 23.79 16.35
N TRP A 156 38.53 24.08 17.41
CA TRP A 156 38.48 23.27 18.63
C TRP A 156 37.48 22.10 18.58
N LEU A 157 36.62 22.01 17.55
CA LEU A 157 35.62 20.94 17.43
C LEU A 157 36.18 19.74 16.66
N HIS A 158 36.98 18.91 17.33
CA HIS A 158 37.41 17.63 16.80
C HIS A 158 36.37 16.55 17.10
N ILE A 159 35.44 16.32 16.17
CA ILE A 159 34.53 15.17 16.25
C ILE A 159 35.35 13.91 15.95
N LYS A 160 35.78 13.19 16.99
CA LYS A 160 36.14 11.78 16.82
C LYS A 160 34.88 11.05 16.36
N GLU A 161 34.94 10.36 15.22
CA GLU A 161 33.91 9.42 14.79
C GLU A 161 33.74 8.36 15.89
N MET A 162 32.87 8.64 16.86
CA MET A 162 32.38 7.63 17.78
C MET A 162 31.49 6.72 16.96
N SER A 163 32.05 5.60 16.48
CA SER A 163 31.28 4.47 16.02
C SER A 163 30.52 3.95 17.25
N PRO A 164 29.19 4.15 17.35
CA PRO A 164 28.47 3.73 18.54
C PRO A 164 28.55 2.21 18.62
N LYS A 165 29.01 1.69 19.76
CA LYS A 165 28.95 0.25 20.06
C LYS A 165 27.48 -0.09 20.28
N ILE A 166 26.82 -0.63 19.26
CA ILE A 166 25.40 -0.95 19.30
C ILE A 166 25.21 -2.16 20.23
N ILE A 167 24.73 -1.92 21.45
CA ILE A 167 24.52 -2.96 22.48
C ILE A 167 23.23 -3.75 22.20
N SER A 168 22.27 -3.15 21.50
CA SER A 168 21.07 -3.83 21.00
C SER A 168 20.75 -3.26 19.61
N PRO A 169 20.86 -4.06 18.54
CA PRO A 169 20.52 -3.59 17.20
C PRO A 169 19.02 -3.33 17.15
N LYS A 170 18.64 -2.06 16.95
CA LYS A 170 17.25 -1.71 16.69
C LYS A 170 16.76 -2.42 15.43
N PRO A 171 15.51 -2.90 15.40
CA PRO A 171 14.93 -3.47 14.20
C PRO A 171 15.03 -2.46 13.06
N LYS A 172 15.56 -2.90 11.92
CA LYS A 172 15.65 -2.09 10.71
C LYS A 172 15.33 -2.98 9.52
N PHE A 173 14.33 -2.58 8.75
CA PHE A 173 13.92 -3.33 7.57
C PHE A 173 14.64 -2.81 6.32
N VAL A 174 15.16 -3.75 5.54
CA VAL A 174 15.80 -3.49 4.25
C VAL A 174 14.74 -3.49 3.17
N LYS A 175 14.87 -2.54 2.23
CA LYS A 175 13.99 -2.44 1.06
C LYS A 175 13.93 -3.77 0.32
N LEU A 176 12.71 -4.18 -0.04
CA LEU A 176 12.47 -5.39 -0.82
C LEU A 176 12.47 -5.01 -2.30
N ASP A 177 13.31 -5.67 -3.11
CA ASP A 177 13.28 -5.57 -4.58
C ASP A 177 11.91 -5.99 -5.14
#